data_AF-A0A081S314-F1
#
_entry.id   AF-A0A081S314-F1
#
_cell.length_a   1.000
_cell.length_b   1.000
_cell.length_c   1.000
_cell.angle_alpha   90.00
_cell.angle_beta   90.00
_cell.angle_gamma   90.00
#
_symmetry.space_group_name_H-M   'P 1'
#
loop_
_entity.id
_entity.type
_entity.pdbx_description
1 polymer ?
#
loop_
_entity_poly.entity_id
_entity_poly.type
_entity_poly.pdbx_seq_one_letter_code
_entity_poly.pdbx_strand_id
1 'polypeptide(L)' 'MTIPRVSSALKAVDLKQVPAPLIIGERINTQGSRKAKKLVLADDYDGLVDLGRTQVEDGAHCLDVCVAT' A
#
# COMPACT_ATOMS: atom_id res chain seq x y z
N MET A 1 -5.99 -7.57 27.29
CA MET A 1 -5.08 -8.03 26.22
C MET A 1 -5.08 -6.99 25.12
N THR A 2 -3.92 -6.56 24.65
CA THR A 2 -3.78 -5.59 23.55
C THR A 2 -3.94 -6.29 22.20
N ILE A 3 -4.84 -5.79 21.34
CA ILE A 3 -4.99 -6.30 19.97
C ILE A 3 -3.84 -5.71 19.13
N PRO A 4 -3.04 -6.54 18.43
CA PRO A 4 -1.95 -6.03 17.61
C PRO A 4 -2.49 -5.30 16.37
N ARG A 5 -1.92 -4.12 16.10
CA ARG A 5 -2.39 -3.18 15.07
C ARG A 5 -1.21 -2.62 14.29
N VAL A 6 -1.50 -2.16 13.08
CA VAL A 6 -0.66 -1.23 12.31
C VAL A 6 -1.41 0.10 12.19
N SER A 7 -0.69 1.21 12.05
CA SER A 7 -1.31 2.53 12.04
C SER A 7 -0.69 3.47 11.02
N SER A 8 -1.48 4.44 10.59
CA SER A 8 -1.06 5.65 9.89
C SER A 8 -1.35 6.88 10.76
N ALA A 9 -1.07 8.07 10.25
CA ALA A 9 -1.44 9.33 10.90
C ALA A 9 -2.96 9.53 11.04
N LEU A 10 -3.78 8.79 10.28
CA LEU A 10 -5.24 8.99 10.23
C LEU A 10 -6.04 7.85 10.87
N LYS A 11 -5.50 6.62 10.86
CA LYS A 11 -6.23 5.44 11.35
C LYS A 11 -5.30 4.33 11.82
N ALA A 12 -5.83 3.42 12.64
CA ALA A 12 -5.21 2.14 12.96
C ALA A 12 -6.05 0.98 12.38
N VAL A 13 -5.38 -0.10 12.01
CA VAL A 13 -5.96 -1.31 11.42
C VAL A 13 -5.51 -2.52 12.23
N ASP A 14 -6.45 -3.37 12.63
CA ASP A 14 -6.17 -4.64 13.30
C ASP A 14 -5.40 -5.59 12.38
N LEU A 15 -4.38 -6.28 12.89
CA LEU A 15 -3.68 -7.27 12.06
C LEU A 15 -4.59 -8.46 11.69
N LYS A 16 -5.55 -8.80 12.55
CA LYS A 16 -6.55 -9.84 12.32
C LYS A 16 -7.84 -9.22 11.79
N GLN A 17 -8.07 -9.32 10.48
CA GLN A 17 -9.32 -8.89 9.85
C GLN A 17 -10.43 -9.95 9.98
N VAL A 18 -11.68 -9.49 10.03
CA VAL A 18 -12.88 -10.33 9.97
C VAL A 18 -13.83 -9.71 8.94
N PRO A 19 -14.07 -10.34 7.78
CA PRO A 19 -13.48 -11.60 7.33
C PRO A 19 -11.97 -11.50 7.07
N ALA A 20 -11.26 -12.61 7.21
CA ALA A 20 -9.86 -12.70 6.80
C ALA A 20 -9.74 -12.64 5.26
N PRO A 21 -8.60 -12.22 4.70
CA PRO A 21 -7.32 -11.86 5.34
C PRO A 21 -7.07 -10.35 5.49
N LEU A 22 -5.96 -9.98 6.14
CA LEU A 22 -5.39 -8.63 6.00
C LEU A 22 -4.79 -8.49 4.60
N ILE A 23 -5.48 -7.76 3.72
CA ILE A 23 -5.04 -7.48 2.35
C ILE A 23 -3.98 -6.37 2.36
N ILE A 24 -2.80 -6.66 1.80
CA ILE A 24 -1.71 -5.71 1.56
C ILE A 24 -1.61 -5.48 0.04
N GLY A 25 -1.76 -4.23 -0.41
CA GLY A 25 -1.60 -3.86 -1.81
C GLY A 25 -0.11 -3.80 -2.21
N GLU A 26 0.29 -4.57 -3.23
CA GLU A 26 1.70 -4.74 -3.64
C GLU A 26 2.15 -3.84 -4.80
N ARG A 27 1.24 -3.07 -5.42
CA ARG A 27 1.52 -2.43 -6.73
C ARG A 27 2.50 -1.26 -6.64
N ILE A 28 2.77 -0.71 -5.45
CA ILE A 28 3.83 0.30 -5.23
C ILE A 28 5.17 -0.43 -5.04
N ASN A 29 5.64 -1.10 -6.09
CA ASN A 29 6.87 -1.87 -6.05
C ASN A 29 7.62 -1.73 -7.37
N THR A 30 8.79 -1.09 -7.36
CA THR A 30 9.62 -0.85 -8.55
C THR A 30 10.16 -2.13 -9.22
N GLN A 31 10.26 -3.23 -8.48
CA GLN A 31 10.75 -4.52 -8.99
C GLN A 31 9.62 -5.34 -9.62
N GLY A 32 8.42 -5.31 -9.02
CA GLY A 32 7.25 -6.07 -9.48
C GLY A 32 6.29 -5.32 -10.40
N SER A 33 6.29 -3.97 -10.38
CA SER A 33 5.32 -3.13 -11.09
C SER A 33 5.99 -2.21 -12.09
N ARG A 34 5.80 -2.49 -13.40
CA ARG A 34 6.27 -1.62 -14.49
C ARG A 34 5.72 -0.20 -14.37
N LYS A 35 4.47 -0.05 -13.90
CA LYS A 35 3.85 1.27 -13.69
C LYS A 35 4.56 2.02 -12.56
N ALA A 36 4.74 1.40 -11.39
CA ALA A 36 5.43 2.03 -10.27
C ALA A 36 6.88 2.40 -10.64
N LYS A 37 7.60 1.51 -11.33
CA LYS A 37 8.95 1.80 -11.82
C LYS A 37 9.01 3.05 -12.70
N LYS A 38 8.08 3.21 -13.64
CA LYS A 38 8.02 4.39 -14.51
C LYS A 38 7.76 5.67 -13.72
N LEU A 39 6.82 5.63 -12.77
CA LEU A 39 6.46 6.78 -11.94
C LEU A 39 7.63 7.20 -11.04
N VAL A 40 8.30 6.24 -10.39
CA VAL A 40 9.48 6.51 -9.55
C VAL A 40 10.64 7.10 -10.36
N LEU A 41 10.95 6.54 -11.54
CA LEU A 41 12.02 7.07 -12.40
C LEU A 41 11.72 8.47 -12.99
N ALA A 42 10.45 8.88 -12.97
CA ALA A 42 10.00 10.19 -13.44
C ALA A 42 9.78 11.18 -12.28
N ASP A 43 10.07 10.80 -11.03
CA ASP A 43 9.74 11.57 -9.82
C ASP A 43 8.25 11.99 -9.75
N ASP A 44 7.35 11.17 -10.32
CA ASP A 44 5.91 11.43 -10.35
C ASP A 44 5.24 10.94 -9.05
N TYR A 45 5.35 11.76 -8.01
CA TYR A 45 4.76 11.48 -6.70
C TYR A 45 3.23 11.46 -6.72
N ASP A 46 2.59 12.33 -7.49
CA ASP A 46 1.13 12.36 -7.59
C ASP A 46 0.60 11.06 -8.19
N GLY A 47 1.24 10.57 -9.26
CA GLY A 47 0.92 9.28 -9.86
C GLY A 47 1.14 8.09 -8.92
N LEU A 48 2.16 8.16 -8.04
CA LEU A 48 2.38 7.13 -7.00
C LEU A 48 1.31 7.17 -5.92
N VAL A 49 0.91 8.36 -5.47
CA VAL A 49 -0.17 8.54 -4.50
C VAL A 49 -1.49 8.01 -5.08
N ASP A 50 -1.80 8.33 -6.34
CA ASP A 50 -3.00 7.84 -6.99
C ASP A 50 -2.98 6.32 -7.17
N LEU A 51 -1.83 5.72 -7.51
CA LEU A 51 -1.68 4.26 -7.54
C LEU A 51 -1.89 3.63 -6.15
N GLY A 52 -1.50 4.33 -5.08
CA GLY A 52 -1.78 3.92 -3.70
C GLY A 52 -3.28 4.00 -3.37
N ARG A 53 -3.93 5.11 -3.73
CA ARG A 53 -5.37 5.33 -3.53
C ARG A 53 -6.21 4.26 -4.22
N THR A 54 -5.94 3.97 -5.49
CA THR A 54 -6.66 2.93 -6.22
C THR A 54 -6.58 1.58 -5.51
N GLN A 55 -5.43 1.22 -4.93
CA GLN A 55 -5.32 -0.04 -4.18
C GLN A 55 -6.15 -0.05 -2.89
N VAL A 56 -6.23 1.09 -2.19
CA VAL A 56 -7.09 1.22 -1.00
C VAL A 56 -8.56 1.14 -1.38
N GLU A 57 -8.97 1.78 -2.48
CA GLU A 57 -10.33 1.70 -3.05
C GLU A 57 -10.66 0.27 -3.50
N ASP A 58 -9.68 -0.46 -4.03
CA ASP A 58 -9.77 -1.89 -4.39
C ASP A 58 -9.81 -2.82 -3.14
N GLY A 59 -9.73 -2.27 -1.92
CA GLY A 59 -9.88 -3.03 -0.67
C GLY A 59 -8.58 -3.36 0.07
N ALA A 60 -7.44 -2.78 -0.32
CA ALA A 60 -6.22 -2.94 0.46
C ALA A 60 -6.32 -2.24 1.82
N HIS A 61 -6.01 -2.97 2.89
CA HIS A 61 -5.97 -2.42 4.25
C HIS A 61 -4.66 -1.68 4.53
N CYS A 62 -3.58 -2.18 3.95
CA CYS A 62 -2.23 -1.63 4.01
C CYS A 62 -1.61 -1.64 2.61
N LEU A 63 -0.57 -0.84 2.40
CA LEU A 63 0.18 -0.82 1.15
C LEU A 63 1.62 -1.25 1.44
N ASP A 64 2.13 -2.18 0.66
CA ASP A 64 3.56 -2.44 0.57
C ASP A 64 4.21 -1.37 -0.32
N VAL A 65 5.40 -0.91 0.06
CA VAL A 65 6.12 0.16 -0.63
C VAL A 65 7.57 -0.26 -0.83
N CYS A 66 7.96 -0.47 -2.08
CA CYS A 66 9.32 -0.79 -2.47
C CYS A 66 9.79 0.12 -3.61
N VAL A 67 10.84 0.88 -3.35
CA VAL A 67 11.47 1.82 -4.31
C VAL A 67 12.91 1.44 -4.66
N ALA A 68 13.35 0.23 -4.27
CA ALA A 68 14.68 -0.26 -4.61
C ALA A 68 14.88 -0.24 -6.13
N THR A 69 15.93 0.42 -6.60
CA THR A 69 16.24 0.59 -8.03
C THR A 69 17.59 -0.03 -8.35
#